data_AF-A0A8H3UGX5-F1
#
_entry.id   AF-A0A8H3UGX5-F1
#
_cell.length_a   1.000
_cell.length_b   1.000
_cell.length_c   1.000
_cell.angle_alpha   90.00
_cell.angle_beta   90.00
_cell.angle_gamma   90.00
#
_symmetry.space_group_name_H-M   'P 1'
#
loop_
_entity.id
_entity.type
_entity.pdbx_description
1 polymer ?
#
loop_
_entity_poly.entity_id
_entity_poly.type
_entity_poly.pdbx_seq_one_letter_code
_entity_poly.pdbx_strand_id
1 'polypeptide(L)'
;MKRQNDGSEKPIEFSSRRSVQRSGGPSSLTSSQPDDNWRALEAMDPPSHPSHQHRRLSSFSFVPPSGSPSQASQAARTLPSPSSLNPHSPSNLGSVPASGPSSAQTAHLQDLQHQVSVKTLALQTLQKEYDSLLQKLERQRVRSGALEKKFEFSDAEINSLTDEREKLTDQVQFLEQNVEELQKTRDETRRMGTESASQYMKIVEMADRLQSRSVEDKKAWNKERQLLLSRLQAFEQGLAESVEGREDFTAKRGFLEDENLAAIPENGSSELQWEVHQLKERITTLESSLHKAKRESHAIREAALTLAGCGQRIDAAIDAGLAKQEQRR
;
A
#
# COMPACT_ATOMS: atom_id res chain seq x y z
N MET A 1 54.22 -31.23 -6.60
CA MET A 1 53.03 -32.01 -7.01
C MET A 1 52.10 -31.10 -7.81
N LYS A 2 51.53 -31.65 -8.88
CA LYS A 2 50.84 -31.01 -10.02
C LYS A 2 49.83 -29.91 -9.64
N ARG A 3 49.97 -28.73 -10.25
CA ARG A 3 48.84 -27.82 -10.54
C ARG A 3 48.46 -28.04 -11.99
N GLN A 4 47.20 -28.43 -12.23
CA GLN A 4 46.66 -28.64 -13.55
C GLN A 4 45.98 -27.33 -13.99
N ASN A 5 46.54 -26.81 -15.08
CA ASN A 5 45.99 -25.78 -15.93
C ASN A 5 44.86 -26.43 -16.75
N ASP A 6 43.70 -25.79 -16.88
CA ASP A 6 42.92 -25.94 -18.11
C ASP A 6 42.14 -24.66 -18.39
N GLY A 7 42.44 -24.10 -19.56
CA GLY A 7 41.81 -22.92 -20.10
C GLY A 7 40.75 -23.32 -21.12
N SER A 8 39.72 -22.49 -21.27
CA SER A 8 38.79 -22.55 -22.40
C SER A 8 38.11 -21.19 -22.54
N GLU A 9 38.81 -20.27 -23.20
CA GLU A 9 38.20 -19.09 -23.81
C GLU A 9 37.35 -19.50 -25.02
N LYS A 10 36.15 -18.91 -25.17
CA LYS A 10 35.41 -18.70 -26.44
C LYS A 10 34.10 -17.93 -26.18
N PRO A 11 33.47 -17.28 -27.19
CA PRO A 11 33.64 -15.85 -27.45
C PRO A 11 32.34 -15.03 -27.36
N ILE A 12 32.52 -13.71 -27.30
CA ILE A 12 31.48 -12.67 -27.27
C ILE A 12 30.82 -12.56 -28.65
N GLU A 13 29.54 -12.93 -28.75
CA GLU A 13 28.70 -12.63 -29.92
C GLU A 13 28.17 -11.19 -29.86
N PHE A 14 28.68 -10.35 -30.76
CA PHE A 14 28.05 -9.10 -31.16
C PHE A 14 26.89 -9.38 -32.12
N SER A 15 25.66 -9.10 -31.70
CA SER A 15 24.53 -8.96 -32.63
C SER A 15 24.09 -7.50 -32.69
N SER A 16 24.59 -6.83 -33.73
CA SER A 16 24.12 -5.56 -34.25
C SER A 16 23.08 -5.84 -35.33
N ARG A 17 21.83 -5.42 -35.14
CA ARG A 17 20.87 -5.22 -36.23
C ARG A 17 20.22 -3.85 -36.12
N ARG A 18 20.80 -2.95 -36.89
CA ARG A 18 20.26 -1.68 -37.36
C ARG A 18 19.04 -1.96 -38.26
N SER A 19 17.89 -1.37 -37.97
CA SER A 19 16.84 -1.16 -38.97
C SER A 19 16.57 0.33 -39.06
N VAL A 20 16.79 0.85 -40.26
CA VAL A 20 16.60 2.24 -40.65
C VAL A 20 15.24 2.32 -41.32
N GLN A 21 14.33 3.14 -40.80
CA GLN A 21 13.28 3.71 -41.62
C GLN A 21 13.26 5.23 -41.46
N ARG A 22 13.33 5.86 -42.62
CA ARG A 22 13.55 7.27 -42.88
C ARG A 22 12.36 7.74 -43.70
N SER A 23 11.60 8.68 -43.15
CA SER A 23 10.67 9.58 -43.85
C SER A 23 10.24 10.61 -42.81
N GLY A 24 10.25 11.92 -42.99
CA GLY A 24 10.35 12.70 -44.21
C GLY A 24 9.39 13.89 -44.14
N GLY A 25 9.71 14.89 -43.30
CA GLY A 25 9.26 16.30 -43.39
C GLY A 25 7.91 16.69 -42.74
N PRO A 26 7.58 18.00 -42.68
CA PRO A 26 8.44 19.17 -42.55
C PRO A 26 8.07 20.10 -41.37
N SER A 27 8.93 21.08 -41.18
CA SER A 27 8.99 22.13 -40.17
C SER A 27 7.76 23.03 -40.07
N SER A 28 7.44 23.45 -38.85
CA SER A 28 6.98 24.81 -38.57
C SER A 28 7.49 25.24 -37.19
N LEU A 29 8.43 26.19 -37.23
CA LEU A 29 8.96 26.95 -36.12
C LEU A 29 7.92 28.02 -35.72
N THR A 30 7.46 28.02 -34.48
CA THR A 30 6.99 29.23 -33.77
C THR A 30 7.39 29.09 -32.31
N SER A 31 8.41 29.83 -31.90
CA SER A 31 8.25 30.95 -30.98
C SER A 31 8.18 30.53 -29.51
N SER A 32 9.34 30.68 -28.88
CA SER A 32 9.60 30.96 -27.48
C SER A 32 8.45 31.61 -26.71
N GLN A 33 8.00 30.96 -25.63
CA GLN A 33 7.49 31.61 -24.43
C GLN A 33 7.60 30.66 -23.22
N PRO A 34 8.42 30.98 -22.21
CA PRO A 34 8.26 30.42 -20.87
C PRO A 34 7.22 31.25 -20.11
N ASP A 35 6.77 30.74 -18.97
CA ASP A 35 5.96 31.41 -17.94
C ASP A 35 4.48 30.97 -17.85
N ASP A 36 4.13 30.66 -16.60
CA ASP A 36 2.79 30.66 -16.00
C ASP A 36 1.81 29.54 -16.37
N ASN A 37 1.99 28.37 -15.76
CA ASN A 37 0.89 27.39 -15.61
C ASN A 37 0.73 26.87 -14.17
N TRP A 38 0.74 27.80 -13.20
CA TRP A 38 0.37 27.54 -11.79
C TRP A 38 -0.89 28.29 -11.33
N ARG A 39 -1.67 28.87 -12.26
CA ARG A 39 -2.96 29.55 -11.98
C ARG A 39 -4.17 28.77 -12.52
N ALA A 40 -4.30 27.51 -12.10
CA ALA A 40 -5.56 26.76 -12.22
C ALA A 40 -5.95 26.14 -10.87
N LEU A 41 -5.87 26.96 -9.82
CA LEU A 41 -6.68 26.84 -8.61
C LEU A 41 -7.62 28.05 -8.61
N GLU A 42 -8.86 27.80 -8.18
CA GLU A 42 -9.96 28.78 -7.95
C GLU A 42 -10.85 29.12 -9.15
N ALA A 43 -11.88 28.30 -9.34
CA ALA A 43 -13.29 28.73 -9.31
C ALA A 43 -14.19 27.53 -9.64
N MET A 44 -14.46 26.68 -8.65
CA MET A 44 -15.67 25.86 -8.64
C MET A 44 -16.30 26.02 -7.26
N ASP A 45 -17.41 26.75 -7.26
CA ASP A 45 -18.27 27.00 -6.11
C ASP A 45 -18.67 25.69 -5.40
N PRO A 46 -18.80 25.70 -4.07
CA PRO A 46 -19.34 24.56 -3.33
C PRO A 46 -20.86 24.44 -3.62
N PRO A 47 -21.39 23.25 -3.96
CA PRO A 47 -22.83 23.09 -3.96
C PRO A 47 -23.34 23.12 -2.52
N SER A 48 -24.06 24.19 -2.23
CA SER A 48 -24.98 24.41 -1.12
C SER A 48 -25.68 23.14 -0.62
N HIS A 49 -25.62 22.93 0.70
CA HIS A 49 -26.50 22.05 1.46
C HIS A 49 -27.98 22.32 1.15
N PRO A 50 -28.79 21.28 0.92
CA PRO A 50 -30.19 21.31 1.29
C PRO A 50 -30.40 20.61 2.64
N SER A 51 -31.19 21.29 3.45
CA SER A 51 -31.67 20.93 4.76
C SER A 51 -32.40 19.58 4.80
N HIS A 52 -32.36 18.96 5.98
CA HIS A 52 -33.15 17.82 6.41
C HIS A 52 -34.55 17.70 5.78
N GLN A 53 -34.77 16.61 5.05
CA GLN A 53 -36.07 15.96 4.98
C GLN A 53 -35.90 14.46 5.18
N HIS A 54 -36.47 13.96 6.27
CA HIS A 54 -36.67 12.54 6.50
C HIS A 54 -37.57 11.97 5.40
N ARG A 55 -37.00 11.18 4.48
CA ARG A 55 -37.78 10.28 3.63
C ARG A 55 -37.16 8.88 3.72
N ARG A 56 -37.72 8.07 4.62
CA ARG A 56 -37.58 6.62 4.56
C ARG A 56 -38.17 6.16 3.23
N LEU A 57 -37.33 5.64 2.33
CA LEU A 57 -37.77 4.81 1.22
C LEU A 57 -37.07 3.46 1.37
N SER A 58 -37.77 2.56 2.04
CA SER A 58 -37.54 1.13 1.94
C SER A 58 -38.04 0.70 0.56
N SER A 59 -37.12 0.38 -0.34
CA SER A 59 -37.44 -0.26 -1.61
C SER A 59 -36.75 -1.61 -1.65
N PHE A 60 -37.25 -2.56 -0.85
CA PHE A 60 -36.94 -3.97 -1.05
C PHE A 60 -37.96 -4.52 -2.06
N SER A 61 -37.49 -4.77 -3.28
CA SER A 61 -38.22 -5.56 -4.27
C SER A 61 -38.37 -6.99 -3.74
N PHE A 62 -39.55 -7.30 -3.23
CA PHE A 62 -39.93 -8.65 -2.81
C PHE A 62 -40.27 -9.48 -4.05
N VAL A 63 -39.39 -10.39 -4.45
CA VAL A 63 -39.72 -11.48 -5.38
C VAL A 63 -40.27 -12.63 -4.53
N PRO A 64 -41.55 -13.04 -4.67
CA PRO A 64 -42.04 -14.21 -3.98
C PRO A 64 -41.47 -15.49 -4.62
N PRO A 65 -40.95 -16.46 -3.86
CA PRO A 65 -40.73 -17.79 -4.39
C PRO A 65 -42.09 -18.51 -4.51
N SER A 66 -42.52 -18.72 -5.75
CA SER A 66 -43.53 -19.72 -6.10
C SER A 66 -42.86 -21.09 -6.12
N GLY A 67 -43.25 -22.00 -5.22
CA GLY A 67 -42.70 -23.35 -5.19
C GLY A 67 -43.13 -24.18 -3.98
N SER A 68 -44.34 -24.74 -4.06
CA SER A 68 -44.88 -25.96 -3.43
C SER A 68 -44.51 -26.33 -1.98
N PRO A 69 -45.49 -26.44 -1.05
CA PRO A 69 -45.34 -27.29 0.11
C PRO A 69 -45.65 -28.74 -0.29
N SER A 70 -44.61 -29.58 -0.36
CA SER A 70 -44.77 -31.02 -0.40
C SER A 70 -45.52 -31.48 0.86
N GLN A 71 -46.70 -32.01 0.60
CA GLN A 71 -47.62 -32.61 1.53
C GLN A 71 -46.93 -33.82 2.21
N ALA A 72 -46.54 -33.68 3.47
CA ALA A 72 -46.14 -34.82 4.30
C ALA A 72 -47.32 -35.17 5.21
N SER A 73 -47.98 -36.26 4.82
CA SER A 73 -49.08 -36.91 5.51
C SER A 73 -48.75 -37.18 6.98
N GLN A 74 -49.54 -36.62 7.89
CA GLN A 74 -49.71 -37.21 9.21
C GLN A 74 -51.11 -37.82 9.32
N ALA A 75 -51.07 -39.10 9.65
CA ALA A 75 -52.17 -40.02 9.69
C ALA A 75 -53.13 -39.74 10.85
N ALA A 76 -54.38 -40.16 10.61
CA ALA A 76 -55.34 -40.66 11.60
C ALA A 76 -55.62 -39.77 12.82
N ARG A 77 -56.51 -38.78 12.63
CA ARG A 77 -57.45 -38.37 13.68
C ARG A 77 -58.71 -39.24 13.58
N THR A 78 -58.78 -40.31 14.34
CA THR A 78 -60.06 -40.93 14.73
C THR A 78 -60.36 -40.49 16.15
N LEU A 79 -61.28 -39.53 16.31
CA LEU A 79 -61.97 -39.31 17.58
C LEU A 79 -63.48 -39.38 17.32
N PRO A 80 -64.24 -40.03 18.24
CA PRO A 80 -65.59 -40.50 17.98
C PRO A 80 -66.61 -39.36 18.01
N SER A 81 -67.70 -39.58 17.27
CA SER A 81 -68.92 -38.77 17.25
C SER A 81 -69.43 -38.47 18.67
N PRO A 82 -69.92 -37.25 18.96
CA PRO A 82 -70.74 -37.04 20.13
C PRO A 82 -72.07 -37.76 19.89
N SER A 83 -72.33 -38.81 20.68
CA SER A 83 -73.61 -39.49 20.75
C SER A 83 -74.73 -38.47 20.97
N SER A 84 -75.63 -38.39 20.00
CA SER A 84 -76.95 -37.78 20.14
C SER A 84 -77.72 -38.55 21.20
N LEU A 85 -77.71 -38.08 22.44
CA LEU A 85 -78.66 -38.53 23.46
C LEU A 85 -80.04 -37.96 23.09
N ASN A 86 -80.75 -38.77 22.31
CA ASN A 86 -82.17 -38.66 22.02
C ASN A 86 -82.93 -38.88 23.35
N PRO A 87 -83.66 -37.90 23.92
CA PRO A 87 -84.57 -38.21 25.00
C PRO A 87 -85.77 -38.96 24.39
N HIS A 88 -85.74 -40.28 24.52
CA HIS A 88 -86.86 -41.14 24.23
C HIS A 88 -88.11 -40.60 24.95
N SER A 89 -89.13 -40.25 24.17
CA SER A 89 -90.49 -40.08 24.69
C SER A 89 -90.95 -41.41 25.31
N PRO A 90 -91.45 -41.43 26.56
CA PRO A 90 -92.07 -42.64 27.06
C PRO A 90 -93.43 -42.81 26.38
N SER A 91 -93.53 -43.85 25.54
CA SER A 91 -94.82 -44.44 25.18
C SER A 91 -95.54 -44.83 26.48
N ASN A 92 -96.70 -44.20 26.70
CA ASN A 92 -97.76 -44.70 27.57
C ASN A 92 -97.93 -46.21 27.36
N LEU A 93 -97.94 -46.99 28.44
CA LEU A 93 -98.78 -48.17 28.69
C LEU A 93 -98.36 -48.77 30.05
N GLY A 94 -99.22 -48.70 31.07
CA GLY A 94 -98.99 -49.39 32.35
C GLY A 94 -99.59 -48.68 33.56
N SER A 95 -100.83 -49.02 33.89
CA SER A 95 -101.61 -48.52 35.02
C SER A 95 -101.12 -49.11 36.35
N VAL A 96 -100.62 -48.27 37.26
CA VAL A 96 -100.55 -48.53 38.73
C VAL A 96 -100.67 -47.17 39.45
N PRO A 97 -101.59 -47.00 40.43
CA PRO A 97 -101.71 -45.75 41.18
C PRO A 97 -100.70 -45.75 42.34
N ALA A 98 -99.51 -45.21 42.09
CA ALA A 98 -98.61 -44.77 43.14
C ALA A 98 -98.33 -43.29 42.88
N SER A 99 -98.57 -42.45 43.90
CA SER A 99 -98.37 -40.99 43.93
C SER A 99 -97.37 -40.49 42.88
N GLY A 100 -97.89 -39.95 41.78
CA GLY A 100 -97.07 -39.44 40.68
C GLY A 100 -96.11 -38.35 41.17
N PRO A 101 -94.92 -38.20 40.55
CA PRO A 101 -93.99 -37.15 40.93
C PRO A 101 -94.72 -35.80 40.85
N SER A 102 -94.65 -35.03 41.93
CA SER A 102 -95.19 -33.67 41.94
C SER A 102 -94.60 -32.91 40.76
N SER A 103 -95.40 -32.12 40.02
CA SER A 103 -94.93 -31.29 38.90
C SER A 103 -93.67 -30.49 39.26
N ALA A 104 -93.53 -30.09 40.52
CA ALA A 104 -92.34 -29.45 41.07
C ALA A 104 -91.06 -30.30 41.00
N GLN A 105 -91.15 -31.62 41.22
CA GLN A 105 -90.01 -32.55 41.12
C GLN A 105 -89.52 -32.70 39.67
N THR A 106 -90.45 -32.78 38.70
CA THR A 106 -90.11 -32.86 37.27
C THR A 106 -89.47 -31.56 36.77
N ALA A 107 -90.00 -30.40 37.17
CA ALA A 107 -89.41 -29.10 36.82
C ALA A 107 -88.00 -28.94 37.38
N HIS A 108 -87.75 -29.40 38.62
CA HIS A 108 -86.42 -29.36 39.23
C HIS A 108 -85.40 -30.24 38.48
N LEU A 109 -85.81 -31.44 38.04
CA LEU A 109 -84.95 -32.31 37.24
C LEU A 109 -84.61 -31.68 35.88
N GLN A 110 -85.58 -31.03 35.22
CA GLN A 110 -85.33 -30.32 33.96
C GLN A 110 -84.36 -29.16 34.14
N ASP A 111 -84.49 -28.39 35.22
CA ASP A 111 -83.55 -27.31 35.54
C ASP A 111 -82.14 -27.83 35.79
N LEU A 112 -81.98 -28.92 36.55
CA LEU A 112 -80.68 -29.57 36.73
C LEU A 112 -80.07 -30.05 35.41
N GLN A 113 -80.87 -30.67 34.53
CA GLN A 113 -80.42 -31.09 33.21
C GLN A 113 -79.99 -29.90 32.35
N HIS A 114 -80.76 -28.81 32.36
CA HIS A 114 -80.42 -27.57 31.68
C HIS A 114 -79.11 -26.98 32.23
N GLN A 115 -78.97 -26.92 33.56
CA GLN A 115 -77.77 -26.40 34.21
C GLN A 115 -76.53 -27.22 33.86
N VAL A 116 -76.64 -28.56 33.83
CA VAL A 116 -75.57 -29.45 33.38
C VAL A 116 -75.23 -29.14 31.93
N SER A 117 -76.22 -29.04 31.03
CA SER A 117 -76.01 -28.73 29.62
C SER A 117 -75.27 -27.41 29.41
N VAL A 118 -75.70 -26.33 30.08
CA VAL A 118 -75.08 -25.00 30.00
C VAL A 118 -73.64 -25.04 30.51
N LYS A 119 -73.39 -25.68 31.66
CA LYS A 119 -72.04 -25.83 32.21
C LYS A 119 -71.13 -26.66 31.30
N THR A 120 -71.65 -27.74 30.71
CA THR A 120 -70.90 -28.55 29.74
C THR A 120 -70.53 -27.73 28.51
N LEU A 121 -71.45 -26.92 27.97
CA LEU A 121 -71.14 -26.04 26.84
C LEU A 121 -70.10 -24.98 27.20
N ALA A 122 -70.21 -24.35 28.37
CA ALA A 122 -69.23 -23.38 28.84
C ALA A 122 -67.82 -23.99 28.98
N LEU A 123 -67.73 -25.20 29.55
CA LEU A 123 -66.46 -25.93 29.69
C LEU A 123 -65.87 -26.27 28.31
N GLN A 124 -66.69 -26.73 27.36
CA GLN A 124 -66.22 -27.00 25.99
C GLN A 124 -65.72 -25.74 25.29
N THR A 125 -66.38 -24.60 25.48
CA THR A 125 -65.93 -23.32 24.94
C THR A 125 -64.59 -22.91 25.54
N LEU A 126 -64.45 -22.97 26.86
CA LEU A 126 -63.20 -22.65 27.55
C LEU A 126 -62.05 -23.56 27.11
N GLN A 127 -62.32 -24.85 26.92
CA GLN A 127 -61.31 -25.80 26.43
C GLN A 127 -60.83 -25.45 25.02
N LYS A 128 -61.75 -25.08 24.11
CA LYS A 128 -61.39 -24.62 22.76
C LYS A 128 -60.57 -23.33 22.78
N GLU A 129 -60.92 -22.40 23.67
CA GLU A 129 -60.15 -21.15 23.85
C GLU A 129 -58.74 -21.42 24.38
N TYR A 130 -58.61 -22.33 25.35
CA TYR A 130 -57.31 -22.78 25.87
C TYR A 130 -56.45 -23.39 24.76
N ASP A 131 -56.99 -24.31 23.97
CA ASP A 131 -56.27 -24.93 22.85
C ASP A 131 -55.86 -23.89 21.79
N SER A 132 -56.75 -22.91 21.51
CA SER A 132 -56.45 -21.79 20.62
C SER A 132 -55.29 -20.93 21.16
N LEU A 133 -55.29 -20.64 22.46
CA LEU A 133 -54.24 -19.85 23.10
C LEU A 133 -52.90 -20.61 23.11
N LEU A 134 -52.92 -21.92 23.37
CA LEU A 134 -51.74 -22.77 23.31
C LEU A 134 -51.13 -22.79 21.91
N GLN A 135 -51.96 -22.88 20.87
CA GLN A 135 -51.48 -22.79 19.49
C GLN A 135 -50.88 -21.42 19.15
N LYS A 136 -51.50 -20.32 19.63
CA LYS A 136 -50.97 -18.96 19.45
C LYS A 136 -49.62 -18.80 20.14
N LEU A 137 -49.47 -19.32 21.36
CA LEU A 137 -48.22 -19.31 22.11
C LEU A 137 -47.13 -20.08 21.37
N GLU A 138 -47.45 -21.25 20.84
CA GLU A 138 -46.47 -22.06 20.11
C GLU A 138 -45.98 -21.37 18.83
N ARG A 139 -46.91 -20.76 18.06
CA ARG A 139 -46.54 -19.93 16.90
C ARG A 139 -45.65 -18.74 17.29
N GLN A 140 -45.91 -18.12 18.44
CA GLN A 140 -45.10 -17.01 18.94
C GLN A 140 -43.69 -17.48 19.33
N ARG A 141 -43.56 -18.65 19.97
CA ARG A 141 -42.25 -19.25 20.28
C ARG A 141 -41.43 -19.53 19.03
N VAL A 142 -42.04 -20.15 18.01
CA VAL A 142 -41.39 -20.40 16.72
C VAL A 142 -40.96 -19.08 16.06
N ARG A 143 -41.82 -18.06 16.07
CA ARG A 143 -41.49 -16.74 15.51
C ARG A 143 -40.33 -16.09 16.27
N SER A 144 -40.34 -16.13 17.59
CA SER A 144 -39.28 -15.57 18.44
C SER A 144 -37.94 -16.24 18.16
N GLY A 145 -37.90 -17.58 18.16
CA GLY A 145 -36.67 -18.33 17.86
C GLY A 145 -36.17 -18.10 16.42
N ALA A 146 -37.06 -17.88 15.46
CA ALA A 146 -36.66 -17.53 14.09
C ALA A 146 -36.07 -16.11 14.00
N LEU A 147 -36.56 -15.15 14.80
CA LEU A 147 -35.99 -13.80 14.86
C LEU A 147 -34.64 -13.81 15.57
N GLU A 148 -34.51 -14.55 16.67
CA GLU A 148 -33.26 -14.71 17.41
C GLU A 148 -32.14 -15.23 16.49
N LYS A 149 -32.38 -16.31 15.73
CA LYS A 149 -31.42 -16.82 14.74
C LYS A 149 -31.07 -15.82 13.63
N LYS A 150 -32.03 -14.97 13.22
CA LYS A 150 -31.76 -13.91 12.24
C LYS A 150 -30.86 -12.84 12.81
N PHE A 151 -31.05 -12.47 14.08
CA PHE A 151 -30.17 -11.54 14.77
C PHE A 151 -28.78 -12.14 14.93
N GLU A 152 -28.65 -13.40 15.35
CA GLU A 152 -27.35 -14.08 15.44
C GLU A 152 -26.59 -14.07 14.09
N PHE A 153 -27.28 -14.39 12.99
CA PHE A 153 -26.67 -14.33 11.65
C PHE A 153 -26.27 -12.91 11.26
N SER A 154 -27.17 -11.94 11.49
CA SER A 154 -26.91 -10.53 11.18
C SER A 154 -25.74 -9.98 11.98
N ASP A 155 -25.62 -10.33 13.26
CA ASP A 155 -24.53 -9.90 14.13
C ASP A 155 -23.20 -10.51 13.68
N ALA A 156 -23.20 -11.79 13.30
CA ALA A 156 -22.02 -12.44 12.73
C ALA A 156 -21.58 -11.79 11.41
N GLU A 157 -22.53 -11.44 10.53
CA GLU A 157 -22.26 -10.75 9.27
C GLU A 157 -21.73 -9.33 9.50
N ILE A 158 -22.32 -8.58 10.42
CA ILE A 158 -21.85 -7.24 10.80
C ILE A 158 -20.40 -7.31 11.30
N ASN A 159 -20.08 -8.28 12.16
CA ASN A 159 -18.72 -8.47 12.64
C ASN A 159 -17.75 -8.82 11.50
N SER A 160 -18.14 -9.77 10.63
CA SER A 160 -17.32 -10.14 9.46
C SER A 160 -17.04 -8.96 8.53
N LEU A 161 -18.07 -8.16 8.22
CA LEU A 161 -17.93 -6.98 7.39
C LEU A 161 -17.11 -5.89 8.06
N THR A 162 -17.22 -5.76 9.39
CA THR A 162 -16.41 -4.82 10.17
C THR A 162 -14.93 -5.20 10.13
N ASP A 163 -14.61 -6.47 10.36
CA ASP A 163 -13.24 -6.99 10.29
C ASP A 163 -12.64 -6.82 8.87
N GLU A 164 -13.42 -7.08 7.83
CA GLU A 164 -12.99 -6.87 6.44
C GLU A 164 -12.75 -5.38 6.15
N ARG A 165 -13.65 -4.51 6.61
CA ARG A 165 -13.50 -3.06 6.47
C ARG A 165 -12.26 -2.55 7.19
N GLU A 166 -11.95 -3.05 8.39
CA GLU A 166 -10.73 -2.69 9.14
C GLU A 166 -9.49 -3.11 8.34
N LYS A 167 -9.42 -4.37 7.89
CA LYS A 167 -8.29 -4.87 7.06
C LYS A 167 -8.09 -4.06 5.79
N LEU A 168 -9.17 -3.70 5.09
CA LEU A 168 -9.08 -2.88 3.89
C LEU A 168 -8.63 -1.45 4.21
N THR A 169 -9.08 -0.88 5.33
CA THR A 169 -8.65 0.44 5.78
C THR A 169 -7.15 0.44 6.08
N ASP A 170 -6.64 -0.58 6.77
CA ASP A 170 -5.22 -0.74 7.06
C ASP A 170 -4.39 -0.89 5.78
N GLN A 171 -4.89 -1.65 4.79
CA GLN A 171 -4.22 -1.79 3.50
C GLN A 171 -4.17 -0.47 2.73
N VAL A 172 -5.25 0.31 2.73
CA VAL A 172 -5.28 1.63 2.09
C VAL A 172 -4.26 2.54 2.77
N GLN A 173 -4.24 2.60 4.11
CA GLN A 173 -3.30 3.43 4.85
C GLN A 173 -1.84 3.03 4.57
N PHE A 174 -1.55 1.72 4.52
CA PHE A 174 -0.22 1.21 4.18
C PHE A 174 0.20 1.60 2.75
N LEU A 175 -0.71 1.49 1.78
CA LEU A 175 -0.42 1.88 0.40
C LEU A 175 -0.23 3.38 0.25
N GLU A 176 -1.04 4.20 0.93
CA GLU A 176 -0.89 5.66 0.97
C GLU A 176 0.48 6.06 1.53
N GLN A 177 0.89 5.44 2.64
CA GLN A 177 2.21 5.67 3.22
C GLN A 177 3.36 5.30 2.27
N ASN A 178 3.26 4.16 1.58
CA ASN A 178 4.26 3.75 0.60
C ASN A 178 4.34 4.71 -0.59
N VAL A 179 3.20 5.22 -1.06
CA VAL A 179 3.15 6.23 -2.13
C VAL A 179 3.83 7.52 -1.69
N GLU A 180 3.58 7.99 -0.46
CA GLU A 180 4.23 9.16 0.10
C GLU A 180 5.75 8.98 0.22
N GLU A 181 6.22 7.82 0.69
CA GLU A 181 7.64 7.51 0.79
C GLU A 181 8.32 7.42 -0.59
N LEU A 182 7.67 6.78 -1.57
CA LEU A 182 8.17 6.72 -2.94
C LEU A 182 8.24 8.11 -3.58
N GLN A 183 7.24 8.94 -3.34
CA GLN A 183 7.22 10.32 -3.80
C GLN A 183 8.38 11.12 -3.20
N LYS A 184 8.59 11.01 -1.89
CA LYS A 184 9.72 11.64 -1.19
C LYS A 184 11.07 11.17 -1.75
N THR A 185 11.22 9.86 -1.99
CA THR A 185 12.46 9.28 -2.52
C THR A 185 12.74 9.73 -3.94
N ARG A 186 11.70 9.82 -4.78
CA ARG A 186 11.80 10.36 -6.15
C ARG A 186 12.23 11.82 -6.10
N ASP A 187 11.59 12.63 -5.26
CA ASP A 187 11.86 14.07 -5.19
C ASP A 187 13.27 14.34 -4.66
N GLU A 188 13.73 13.57 -3.68
CA GLU A 188 15.11 13.63 -3.20
C GLU A 188 16.12 13.21 -4.29
N THR A 189 15.84 12.14 -5.03
CA THR A 189 16.70 11.70 -6.14
C THR A 189 16.80 12.78 -7.22
N ARG A 190 15.68 13.43 -7.54
CA ARG A 190 15.64 14.54 -8.50
C ARG A 190 16.45 15.73 -7.98
N ARG A 191 16.31 16.09 -6.70
CA ARG A 191 17.09 17.15 -6.05
C ARG A 191 18.60 16.85 -6.14
N MET A 192 19.02 15.67 -5.73
CA MET A 192 20.42 15.22 -5.81
C MET A 192 20.95 15.24 -7.24
N GLY A 193 20.14 14.81 -8.22
CA GLY A 193 20.50 14.88 -9.64
C GLY A 193 20.72 16.31 -10.13
N THR A 194 19.86 17.25 -9.75
CA THR A 194 20.02 18.67 -10.12
C THR A 194 21.24 19.32 -9.47
N GLU A 195 21.53 18.99 -8.22
CA GLU A 195 22.72 19.49 -7.51
C GLU A 195 24.00 18.93 -8.13
N SER A 196 24.02 17.64 -8.43
CA SER A 196 25.15 16.98 -9.10
C SER A 196 25.38 17.56 -10.50
N ALA A 197 24.34 17.74 -11.30
CA ALA A 197 24.44 18.37 -12.61
C ALA A 197 25.00 19.81 -12.53
N SER A 198 24.54 20.60 -11.56
CA SER A 198 25.07 21.95 -11.32
C SER A 198 26.56 21.93 -10.95
N GLN A 199 26.98 20.98 -10.11
CA GLN A 199 28.38 20.81 -9.75
C GLN A 199 29.25 20.39 -10.96
N TYR A 200 28.78 19.44 -11.77
CA TYR A 200 29.48 19.02 -12.98
C TYR A 200 29.64 20.17 -13.97
N MET A 201 28.62 21.02 -14.14
CA MET A 201 28.69 22.18 -15.03
C MET A 201 29.77 23.17 -14.57
N LYS A 202 29.88 23.43 -13.25
CA LYS A 202 30.96 24.26 -12.70
C LYS A 202 32.35 23.66 -12.93
N ILE A 203 32.50 22.34 -12.79
CA ILE A 203 33.78 21.65 -13.06
C ILE A 203 34.17 21.81 -14.52
N VAL A 204 33.22 21.64 -15.45
CA VAL A 204 33.46 21.83 -16.89
C VAL A 204 33.86 23.27 -17.19
N GLU A 205 33.15 24.27 -16.64
CA GLU A 205 33.52 25.68 -16.80
C GLU A 205 34.94 25.99 -16.27
N MET A 206 35.31 25.41 -15.13
CA MET A 206 36.67 25.55 -14.58
C MET A 206 37.72 24.86 -15.46
N ALA A 207 37.41 23.70 -16.02
CA ALA A 207 38.29 22.99 -16.95
C ALA A 207 38.52 23.80 -18.23
N ASP A 208 37.47 24.41 -18.80
CA ASP A 208 37.57 25.27 -19.97
C ASP A 208 38.44 26.51 -19.71
N ARG A 209 38.29 27.13 -18.53
CA ARG A 209 39.15 28.24 -18.10
C ARG A 209 40.61 27.81 -17.97
N LEU A 210 40.86 26.65 -17.36
CA LEU A 210 42.21 26.12 -17.19
C LEU A 210 42.85 25.78 -18.54
N GLN A 211 42.09 25.19 -19.46
CA GLN A 211 42.55 24.89 -20.82
C GLN A 211 42.88 26.17 -21.59
N SER A 212 42.03 27.20 -21.50
CA SER A 212 42.26 28.50 -22.13
C SER A 212 43.57 29.13 -21.63
N ARG A 213 43.80 29.12 -20.32
CA ARG A 213 45.04 29.60 -19.70
C ARG A 213 46.26 28.78 -20.13
N SER A 214 46.15 27.45 -20.21
CA SER A 214 47.22 26.58 -20.71
C SER A 214 47.64 26.89 -22.14
N VAL A 215 46.69 27.25 -23.01
CA VAL A 215 46.98 27.68 -24.39
C VAL A 215 47.72 29.02 -24.41
N GLU A 216 47.35 29.96 -23.55
CA GLU A 216 48.03 31.25 -23.39
C GLU A 216 49.47 31.08 -22.88
N ASP A 217 49.66 30.29 -21.83
CA ASP A 217 50.98 29.98 -21.26
C ASP A 217 51.88 29.30 -22.31
N LYS A 218 51.35 28.34 -23.08
CA LYS A 218 52.09 27.69 -24.18
C LYS A 218 52.48 28.69 -25.27
N LYS A 219 51.60 29.65 -25.60
CA LYS A 219 51.93 30.73 -26.55
C LYS A 219 53.03 31.64 -25.99
N ALA A 220 52.96 32.02 -24.71
CA ALA A 220 53.98 32.83 -24.05
C ALA A 220 55.34 32.13 -24.02
N TRP A 221 55.37 30.85 -23.62
CA TRP A 221 56.56 30.01 -23.63
C TRP A 221 57.18 29.89 -25.03
N ASN A 222 56.37 29.66 -26.06
CA ASN A 222 56.87 29.58 -27.43
C ASN A 222 57.50 30.90 -27.91
N LYS A 223 56.93 32.05 -27.52
CA LYS A 223 57.50 33.37 -27.83
C LYS A 223 58.85 33.55 -27.14
N GLU A 224 58.95 33.24 -25.85
CA GLU A 224 60.20 33.34 -25.10
C GLU A 224 61.28 32.41 -25.66
N ARG A 225 60.91 31.17 -25.99
CA ARG A 225 61.79 30.22 -26.65
C ARG A 225 62.32 30.74 -27.99
N GLN A 226 61.46 31.33 -28.82
CA GLN A 226 61.88 31.93 -30.09
C GLN A 226 62.85 33.10 -29.88
N LEU A 227 62.60 33.94 -28.87
CA LEU A 227 63.48 35.05 -28.52
C LEU A 227 64.86 34.54 -28.08
N LEU A 228 64.91 33.54 -27.19
CA LEU A 228 66.16 32.92 -26.74
C LEU A 228 66.94 32.28 -27.89
N LEU A 229 66.26 31.55 -28.78
CA LEU A 229 66.88 30.96 -29.97
C LEU A 229 67.45 32.04 -30.91
N SER A 230 66.71 33.14 -31.14
CA SER A 230 67.21 34.26 -31.94
C SER A 230 68.45 34.92 -31.33
N ARG A 231 68.49 35.03 -30.00
CA ARG A 231 69.63 35.58 -29.27
C ARG A 231 70.85 34.65 -29.34
N LEU A 232 70.64 33.33 -29.21
CA LEU A 232 71.69 32.33 -29.43
C LEU A 232 72.25 32.42 -30.84
N GLN A 233 71.38 32.49 -31.86
CA GLN A 233 71.83 32.61 -33.25
C GLN A 233 72.63 33.90 -33.49
N ALA A 234 72.21 35.02 -32.90
CA ALA A 234 72.97 36.28 -32.96
C ALA A 234 74.32 36.17 -32.25
N PHE A 235 74.40 35.47 -31.12
CA PHE A 235 75.66 35.20 -30.43
C PHE A 235 76.56 34.27 -31.23
N GLU A 236 76.03 33.23 -31.87
CA GLU A 236 76.79 32.34 -32.75
C GLU A 236 77.35 33.08 -33.97
N GLN A 237 76.57 34.00 -34.56
CA GLN A 237 77.03 34.87 -35.65
C GLN A 237 78.10 35.86 -35.18
N GLY A 238 77.91 36.52 -34.03
CA GLY A 238 78.92 37.41 -33.45
C GLY A 238 80.18 36.68 -32.98
N LEU A 239 80.08 35.42 -32.56
CA LEU A 239 81.22 34.56 -32.24
C LEU A 239 81.95 34.11 -33.51
N ALA A 240 81.22 33.79 -34.60
CA ALA A 240 81.81 33.51 -35.90
C ALA A 240 82.55 34.74 -36.49
N GLU A 241 82.07 35.95 -36.23
CA GLU A 241 82.78 37.20 -36.57
C GLU A 241 83.93 37.52 -35.59
N SER A 242 83.87 37.05 -34.34
CA SER A 242 84.91 37.27 -33.32
C SER A 242 86.02 36.21 -33.32
N VAL A 243 85.87 35.08 -34.02
CA VAL A 243 86.91 34.03 -34.14
C VAL A 243 88.03 34.40 -35.14
N GLU A 244 87.92 35.53 -35.86
CA GLU A 244 89.08 36.17 -36.51
C GLU A 244 89.82 37.16 -35.60
N GLY A 245 89.40 37.34 -34.35
CA GLY A 245 89.97 38.36 -33.47
C GLY A 245 89.98 37.97 -32.01
N ARG A 246 91.15 37.47 -31.58
CA ARG A 246 91.78 37.76 -30.27
C ARG A 246 91.61 36.71 -29.17
N GLU A 247 92.74 36.05 -28.92
CA GLU A 247 93.07 35.33 -27.69
C GLU A 247 93.14 36.27 -26.45
N ASP A 248 93.09 35.61 -25.30
CA ASP A 248 93.43 36.09 -23.95
C ASP A 248 92.49 37.07 -23.27
N PHE A 249 91.79 36.59 -22.24
CA PHE A 249 91.86 37.24 -20.92
C PHE A 249 91.55 36.24 -19.80
N THR A 250 92.58 36.00 -18.99
CA THR A 250 92.58 35.17 -17.79
C THR A 250 91.98 35.91 -16.59
N ALA A 251 91.24 35.14 -15.78
CA ALA A 251 91.05 35.22 -14.33
C ALA A 251 90.68 36.57 -13.66
N LYS A 252 89.50 36.61 -13.00
CA LYS A 252 89.38 37.23 -11.67
C LYS A 252 88.14 36.78 -10.88
N ARG A 253 88.44 35.96 -9.85
CA ARG A 253 87.96 36.03 -8.45
C ARG A 253 86.76 36.93 -8.15
N GLY A 254 85.72 36.34 -7.58
CA GLY A 254 84.62 37.02 -6.89
C GLY A 254 83.81 36.03 -6.06
N PHE A 255 84.35 35.67 -4.89
CA PHE A 255 83.63 34.98 -3.81
C PHE A 255 82.78 36.05 -3.11
N LEU A 256 81.46 35.95 -3.22
CA LEU A 256 80.50 36.68 -2.39
C LEU A 256 79.45 35.67 -1.95
N GLU A 257 79.61 35.21 -0.72
CA GLU A 257 78.50 34.77 0.11
C GLU A 257 77.52 35.93 0.20
N ASP A 258 76.28 35.72 -0.25
CA ASP A 258 75.17 36.60 0.07
C ASP A 258 74.20 35.76 0.90
N GLU A 259 74.31 35.94 2.21
CA GLU A 259 73.29 35.58 3.17
C GLU A 259 71.99 36.28 2.77
N ASN A 260 71.03 35.51 2.26
CA ASN A 260 69.64 35.93 2.24
C ASN A 260 68.79 34.80 2.82
N LEU A 261 68.98 34.59 4.12
CA LEU A 261 67.98 33.97 5.00
C LEU A 261 66.78 34.93 5.05
N ALA A 262 65.97 34.91 4.00
CA ALA A 262 64.64 35.47 4.03
C ALA A 262 63.85 34.68 5.08
N ALA A 263 63.59 35.37 6.20
CA ALA A 263 62.70 34.92 7.26
C ALA A 263 61.42 34.33 6.65
N ILE A 264 61.27 33.02 6.83
CA ILE A 264 60.00 32.32 6.62
C ILE A 264 59.01 32.96 7.60
N PRO A 265 57.86 33.48 7.15
CA PRO A 265 56.90 34.08 8.04
C PRO A 265 56.34 33.02 8.98
N GLU A 266 56.60 33.20 10.28
CA GLU A 266 56.19 32.34 11.40
C GLU A 266 54.66 32.18 11.54
N ASN A 267 53.87 32.87 10.70
CA ASN A 267 52.41 32.77 10.66
C ASN A 267 51.89 31.51 9.95
N GLY A 268 52.67 30.88 9.07
CA GLY A 268 52.21 29.69 8.34
C GLY A 268 52.06 28.45 9.24
N SER A 269 52.79 28.39 10.36
CA SER A 269 52.77 27.24 11.28
C SER A 269 51.42 27.12 12.00
N SER A 270 50.85 28.24 12.47
CA SER A 270 49.56 28.26 13.16
C SER A 270 48.38 27.97 12.21
N GLU A 271 48.46 28.46 10.96
CA GLU A 271 47.43 28.22 9.95
C GLU A 271 47.43 26.75 9.51
N LEU A 272 48.61 26.16 9.27
CA LEU A 272 48.76 24.72 9.00
C LEU A 272 48.28 23.86 10.18
N GLN A 273 48.56 24.26 11.43
CA GLN A 273 48.08 23.53 12.61
C GLN A 273 46.55 23.57 12.72
N TRP A 274 45.92 24.70 12.40
CA TRP A 274 44.47 24.83 12.37
C TRP A 274 43.84 23.98 11.26
N GLU A 275 44.41 24.01 10.05
CA GLU A 275 43.97 23.16 8.94
C GLU A 275 44.11 21.67 9.26
N VAL A 276 45.22 21.26 9.89
CA VAL A 276 45.42 19.87 10.33
C VAL A 276 44.39 19.47 11.39
N HIS A 277 44.02 20.37 12.30
CA HIS A 277 42.97 20.11 13.29
C HIS A 277 41.60 19.94 12.61
N GLN A 278 41.25 20.85 11.69
CA GLN A 278 40.02 20.82 10.90
C GLN A 278 39.91 19.54 10.07
N LEU A 279 41.01 19.15 9.40
CA LEU A 279 41.09 17.91 8.63
C LEU A 279 40.91 16.67 9.51
N LYS A 280 41.49 16.66 10.71
CA LYS A 280 41.31 15.56 11.68
C LYS A 280 39.85 15.45 12.13
N GLU A 281 39.19 16.56 12.46
CA GLU A 281 37.75 16.54 12.83
C GLU A 281 36.86 16.08 11.67
N ARG A 282 37.20 16.48 10.45
CA ARG A 282 36.47 16.02 9.26
C ARG A 282 36.70 14.54 9.00
N ILE A 283 37.92 14.03 9.19
CA ILE A 283 38.23 12.60 9.09
C ILE A 283 37.44 11.81 10.14
N THR A 284 37.43 12.21 11.40
CA THR A 284 36.68 11.49 12.45
C THR A 284 35.18 11.51 12.18
N THR A 285 34.65 12.63 11.68
CA THR A 285 33.25 12.74 11.25
C THR A 285 32.95 11.78 10.09
N LEU A 286 33.79 11.76 9.06
CA LEU A 286 33.64 10.85 7.92
C LEU A 286 33.77 9.39 8.33
N GLU A 287 34.69 9.05 9.22
CA GLU A 287 34.87 7.70 9.75
C GLU A 287 33.65 7.23 10.55
N SER A 288 33.06 8.12 11.35
CA SER A 288 31.83 7.82 12.10
C SER A 288 30.64 7.59 11.17
N SER A 289 30.52 8.41 10.11
CA SER A 289 29.49 8.27 9.08
C SER A 289 29.66 6.97 8.30
N LEU A 290 30.90 6.62 7.92
CA LEU A 290 31.23 5.37 7.25
C LEU A 290 30.87 4.15 8.12
N HIS A 291 31.18 4.20 9.43
CA HIS A 291 30.82 3.14 10.36
C HIS A 291 29.30 3.01 10.52
N LYS A 292 28.56 4.13 10.51
CA LYS A 292 27.09 4.12 10.53
C LYS A 292 26.53 3.48 9.27
N ALA A 293 26.97 3.93 8.09
CA ALA A 293 26.56 3.37 6.80
C ALA A 293 26.88 1.87 6.67
N LYS A 294 28.02 1.43 7.19
CA LYS A 294 28.39 0.01 7.19
C LYS A 294 27.47 -0.83 8.07
N ARG A 295 27.05 -0.32 9.23
CA ARG A 295 26.06 -0.98 10.10
C ARG A 295 24.68 -1.04 9.45
N GLU A 296 24.25 0.06 8.85
CA GLU A 296 22.97 0.14 8.11
C GLU A 296 22.96 -0.84 6.92
N SER A 297 24.06 -0.91 6.15
CA SER A 297 24.21 -1.89 5.07
C SER A 297 24.12 -3.34 5.57
N HIS A 298 24.66 -3.63 6.75
CA HIS A 298 24.54 -4.96 7.36
C HIS A 298 23.09 -5.26 7.75
N ALA A 299 22.39 -4.31 8.36
CA ALA A 299 20.99 -4.46 8.75
C ALA A 299 20.08 -4.66 7.53
N ILE A 300 20.30 -3.91 6.45
CA ILE A 300 19.57 -4.08 5.18
C ILE A 300 19.81 -5.48 4.60
N ARG A 301 21.05 -5.98 4.65
CA ARG A 301 21.38 -7.32 4.15
C ARG A 301 20.67 -8.41 4.94
N GLU A 302 20.60 -8.29 6.26
CA GLU A 302 19.86 -9.22 7.11
C GLU A 302 18.36 -9.17 6.82
N ALA A 303 17.78 -7.97 6.69
CA ALA A 303 16.38 -7.80 6.33
C ALA A 303 16.05 -8.39 4.94
N ALA A 304 16.95 -8.26 3.97
CA ALA A 304 16.79 -8.86 2.66
C ALA A 304 16.79 -10.41 2.72
N LEU A 305 17.65 -11.00 3.55
CA LEU A 305 17.69 -12.45 3.76
C LEU A 305 16.43 -12.96 4.46
N THR A 306 15.90 -12.23 5.45
CA THR A 306 14.64 -12.62 6.11
C THR A 306 13.46 -12.50 5.15
N LEU A 307 13.41 -11.44 4.33
CA LEU A 307 12.38 -11.27 3.31
C LEU A 307 12.41 -12.40 2.27
N ALA A 308 13.60 -12.77 1.79
CA ALA A 308 13.79 -13.89 0.87
C ALA A 308 13.31 -15.22 1.49
N GLY A 309 13.63 -15.47 2.77
CA GLY A 309 13.15 -16.64 3.50
C GLY A 309 11.63 -16.65 3.70
N CYS A 310 11.01 -15.49 3.92
CA CYS A 310 9.55 -15.36 3.95
C CYS A 310 8.93 -15.70 2.58
N GLY A 311 9.50 -15.19 1.48
CA GLY A 311 9.04 -15.48 0.12
C GLY A 311 9.02 -16.98 -0.18
N GLN A 312 10.12 -17.69 0.12
CA GLN A 312 10.19 -19.15 -0.07
C GLN A 312 9.11 -19.92 0.71
N ARG A 313 8.74 -19.46 1.91
CA ARG A 313 7.66 -20.08 2.69
C ARG A 313 6.28 -19.84 2.09
N ILE A 314 6.06 -18.66 1.50
CA ILE A 314 4.81 -18.33 0.81
C ILE A 314 4.69 -19.19 -0.45
N ASP A 315 5.74 -19.28 -1.26
CA ASP A 315 5.76 -20.12 -2.46
C ASP A 315 5.49 -21.60 -2.11
N ALA A 316 6.13 -22.12 -1.08
CA ALA A 316 5.88 -23.48 -0.60
C ALA A 316 4.44 -23.69 -0.10
N ALA A 317 3.83 -22.68 0.52
CA ALA A 317 2.43 -22.75 0.97
C ALA A 317 1.44 -22.71 -0.22
N ILE A 318 1.75 -21.94 -1.26
CA ILE A 318 0.96 -21.89 -2.50
C ILE A 318 1.02 -23.24 -3.21
N ASP A 319 2.21 -23.81 -3.38
CA ASP A 319 2.40 -25.12 -4.01
C ASP A 319 1.67 -26.23 -3.23
N ALA A 320 1.73 -26.20 -1.90
CA ALA A 320 0.99 -27.13 -1.05
C ALA A 320 -0.54 -26.94 -1.14
N GLY A 321 -1.00 -25.70 -1.33
CA GLY A 321 -2.41 -25.38 -1.57
C GLY A 321 -2.91 -25.93 -2.91
N LEU A 322 -2.13 -25.73 -3.98
CA LEU A 322 -2.41 -26.24 -5.31
C LEU A 322 -2.46 -27.77 -5.34
N ALA A 323 -1.49 -28.45 -4.71
CA ALA A 323 -1.47 -29.90 -4.62
C ALA A 323 -2.71 -30.47 -3.90
N LYS A 324 -3.18 -29.80 -2.83
CA LYS A 324 -4.41 -30.19 -2.12
C LYS A 324 -5.68 -29.95 -2.95
N GLN A 325 -5.68 -28.98 -3.85
CA GLN A 325 -6.81 -28.70 -4.74
C GLN A 325 -6.91 -29.74 -5.87
N GLU A 326 -5.77 -30.15 -6.43
CA GLU A 326 -5.70 -31.22 -7.45
C GLU A 326 -6.26 -32.54 -6.92
N GLN A 327 -5.94 -32.90 -5.67
CA GLN A 327 -6.38 -34.15 -5.03
C GLN A 327 -7.88 -34.16 -4.65
N ARG A 328 -8.58 -33.02 -4.77
CA ARG A 328 -10.03 -32.89 -4.53
C ARG A 328 -10.87 -32.96 -5.81
N ARG A 329 -10.24 -32.99 -6.99
CA ARG A 329 -10.90 -33.22 -8.28
C ARG A 329 -10.84 -34.68 -8.68
#